data_AF-A0A2V7I0Y0-F1
#
_entry.id   AF-A0A2V7I0Y0-F1
#
_cell.length_a   1.000
_cell.length_b   1.000
_cell.length_c   1.000
_cell.angle_alpha   90.00
_cell.angle_beta   90.00
_cell.angle_gamma   90.00
#
_symmetry.space_group_name_H-M   'P 1'
#
loop_
_entity.id
_entity.type
_entity.pdbx_description
1 polymer ?
#
loop_
_entity_poly.entity_id
_entity_poly.type
_entity_poly.pdbx_seq_one_letter_code
_entity_poly.pdbx_strand_id
1 'polypeptide(L)'
;MCNHELRLHTRARRPRVTRVQILLTEEQDRRLEQLARRLRTSKAMLVREGVDLLLHHRKRRVVDSLLELVGQAGRVGRKDISGRHDAYLARAGGKHFP
;
A
#
# COMPACT_ATOMS: atom_id res chain seq x y z
N MET A 1 -39.37 -3.71 21.88
CA MET A 1 -38.40 -4.59 21.19
C MET A 1 -37.01 -4.11 21.55
N CYS A 2 -36.24 -4.94 22.28
CA CYS A 2 -34.89 -4.62 22.74
C CYS A 2 -33.88 -4.89 21.62
N ASN A 3 -33.20 -3.84 21.13
CA ASN A 3 -32.05 -4.02 20.24
C ASN A 3 -30.79 -4.22 21.08
N HIS A 4 -30.46 -5.50 21.25
CA HIS A 4 -29.25 -6.00 21.86
C HIS A 4 -28.08 -5.86 20.87
N GLU A 5 -27.02 -5.19 21.31
CA GLU A 5 -25.61 -5.52 21.04
C GLU A 5 -25.13 -5.75 19.60
N LEU A 6 -24.31 -4.79 19.13
CA LEU A 6 -23.13 -5.10 18.32
C LEU A 6 -21.97 -4.18 18.77
N ARG A 7 -21.43 -4.46 19.96
CA ARG A 7 -20.08 -4.02 20.34
C ARG A 7 -19.08 -5.06 19.83
N LEU A 8 -18.68 -4.94 18.57
CA LEU A 8 -17.49 -5.63 18.07
C LEU A 8 -16.24 -4.90 18.60
N HIS A 9 -15.91 -5.13 19.87
CA HIS A 9 -14.55 -4.90 20.34
C HIS A 9 -13.68 -6.06 19.87
N THR A 10 -13.23 -6.01 18.61
CA THR A 10 -12.09 -6.82 18.18
C THR A 10 -10.87 -6.38 19.00
N ARG A 11 -10.57 -7.10 20.08
CA ARG A 11 -9.32 -6.96 20.84
C ARG A 11 -8.16 -7.12 19.84
N ALA A 12 -7.51 -6.01 19.49
CA ALA A 12 -6.32 -6.02 18.66
C ALA A 12 -5.26 -6.91 19.32
N ARG A 13 -5.02 -8.08 18.73
CA ARG A 13 -4.06 -9.06 19.24
C ARG A 13 -2.68 -8.44 19.10
N ARG A 14 -1.98 -8.20 20.22
CA ARG A 14 -0.59 -7.72 20.18
C ARG A 14 0.24 -8.72 19.37
N PRO A 15 0.96 -8.27 18.33
CA PRO A 15 1.78 -9.16 17.51
C PRO A 15 2.84 -9.82 18.39
N ARG A 16 3.14 -11.09 18.11
CA ARG A 16 4.27 -11.78 18.75
C ARG A 16 5.56 -11.10 18.30
N VAL A 17 6.40 -10.74 19.25
CA VAL A 17 7.69 -10.09 18.99
C VAL A 17 8.82 -11.07 19.28
N THR A 18 9.80 -11.11 18.38
CA THR A 18 11.06 -11.86 18.56
C THR A 18 12.19 -10.89 18.82
N ARG A 19 13.06 -11.18 19.79
CA ARG A 19 14.24 -10.35 20.08
C ARG A 19 15.34 -10.68 19.07
N VAL A 20 15.78 -9.67 18.34
CA VAL A 20 16.87 -9.77 17.35
C VAL A 20 17.90 -8.69 17.66
N GLN A 21 19.19 -9.01 17.51
CA GLN A 21 20.27 -8.03 17.58
C GLN A 21 20.63 -7.60 16.16
N ILE A 22 20.60 -6.29 15.90
CA ILE A 22 20.90 -5.70 14.60
C ILE A 22 21.93 -4.60 14.84
N LEU A 23 23.02 -4.62 14.10
CA LEU A 23 24.02 -3.56 14.12
C LEU A 23 23.57 -2.45 13.17
N LEU A 24 23.44 -1.24 13.71
CA LEU A 24 23.20 -0.02 12.94
C LEU A 24 24.47 0.82 12.97
N THR A 25 24.68 1.63 11.93
CA THR A 25 25.73 2.65 12.00
C THR A 25 25.34 3.70 13.05
N GLU A 26 26.33 4.38 13.63
CA GLU A 26 26.06 5.46 14.59
C GLU A 26 25.15 6.54 13.99
N GLU A 27 25.35 6.87 12.71
CA GLU A 27 24.54 7.85 12.01
C GLU A 27 23.08 7.40 11.89
N GLN A 28 22.84 6.13 11.58
CA GLN A 28 21.49 5.56 11.53
C GLN A 28 20.83 5.61 12.91
N ASP A 29 21.54 5.26 13.98
CA ASP A 29 20.99 5.34 15.34
C ASP A 29 20.65 6.78 15.74
N ARG A 30 21.52 7.74 15.44
CA ARG A 30 21.28 9.18 15.71
C ARG A 30 20.04 9.68 14.97
N ARG A 31 19.90 9.35 13.68
CA ARG A 31 18.73 9.73 12.88
C ARG A 31 17.45 9.07 13.42
N LEU A 32 17.53 7.81 13.82
CA LEU A 32 16.41 7.06 14.39
C LEU A 32 15.97 7.63 15.74
N GLU A 33 16.92 8.01 16.61
CA GLU A 33 16.66 8.68 17.89
C GLU A 33 15.94 10.02 17.69
N GLN A 34 16.45 10.86 16.78
CA GLN A 34 15.84 12.16 16.48
C GLN A 34 14.41 12.00 15.96
N LEU A 35 14.19 11.03 15.06
CA LEU A 35 12.87 10.76 14.52
C LEU A 35 11.91 10.22 15.58
N ALA A 36 12.38 9.31 16.44
CA ALA A 36 11.60 8.75 17.55
C ALA A 36 11.14 9.84 18.52
N ARG A 37 12.03 10.77 18.88
CA ARG A 37 11.70 11.93 19.72
C ARG A 37 10.66 12.82 19.07
N ARG A 38 10.85 13.16 17.78
CA ARG A 38 9.92 14.02 17.04
C ARG A 38 8.51 13.42 16.95
N LEU A 39 8.42 12.11 16.77
CA LEU A 39 7.16 11.38 16.63
C LEU A 39 6.61 10.85 17.96
N ARG A 40 7.29 11.11 19.10
CA ARG A 40 6.94 10.62 20.43
C ARG A 40 6.67 9.10 20.45
N THR A 41 7.51 8.35 19.75
CA THR A 41 7.42 6.89 19.63
C THR A 41 8.75 6.24 19.99
N SER A 42 8.79 4.91 20.01
CA SER A 42 10.02 4.16 20.29
C SER A 42 10.82 3.91 19.00
N LYS A 43 12.16 3.82 19.12
CA LYS A 43 13.04 3.32 18.04
C LYS A 43 12.54 1.98 17.49
N ALA A 44 12.08 1.08 18.37
CA ALA A 44 11.59 -0.23 17.98
C ALA A 44 10.31 -0.16 17.10
N MET A 45 9.42 0.81 17.33
CA MET A 45 8.27 1.04 16.45
C MET A 45 8.72 1.48 15.06
N LEU A 46 9.66 2.43 14.98
CA LEU A 46 10.19 2.92 13.71
C LEU A 46 10.93 1.83 12.92
N VAL A 47 11.72 1.00 13.59
CA VAL A 47 12.38 -0.15 12.96
C VAL A 47 11.35 -1.12 12.39
N ARG A 48 10.28 -1.43 13.14
CA ARG A 48 9.21 -2.30 12.63
C ARG A 48 8.52 -1.69 11.42
N GLU A 49 8.15 -0.42 11.49
CA GLU A 49 7.50 0.28 10.38
C GLU A 49 8.38 0.30 9.13
N GLY A 50 9.68 0.60 9.28
CA GLY A 50 10.64 0.57 8.18
C GLY A 50 10.79 -0.83 7.57
N VAL A 51 10.82 -1.87 8.40
CA VAL A 51 10.87 -3.27 7.94
C VAL A 51 9.59 -3.63 7.17
N ASP A 52 8.41 -3.30 7.70
CA ASP A 52 7.13 -3.57 7.05
C ASP A 52 7.02 -2.88 5.69
N LEU A 53 7.41 -1.60 5.60
CA LEU A 53 7.45 -0.85 4.35
C LEU A 53 8.41 -1.47 3.33
N LEU A 54 9.61 -1.85 3.75
CA LEU A 54 10.60 -2.48 2.88
C LEU A 54 10.11 -3.82 2.33
N LEU A 55 9.54 -4.67 3.20
CA LEU A 55 9.02 -5.98 2.81
C LEU A 55 7.81 -5.84 1.88
N HIS A 56 6.92 -4.90 2.16
CA HIS A 56 5.76 -4.63 1.30
C HIS A 56 6.19 -4.14 -0.09
N HIS A 57 7.15 -3.22 -0.14
CA HIS A 57 7.71 -2.72 -1.40
C HIS A 57 8.40 -3.82 -2.20
N ARG A 58 9.14 -4.71 -1.53
CA ARG A 58 9.81 -5.84 -2.20
C ARG A 58 8.81 -6.86 -2.74
N LYS A 59 7.76 -7.18 -1.99
CA LYS A 59 6.68 -8.08 -2.48
C LYS A 59 6.01 -7.53 -3.75
N ARG A 60 5.67 -6.24 -3.77
CA ARG A 60 5.08 -5.58 -4.95
C ARG A 60 5.98 -5.56 -6.18
N ARG A 61 7.30 -5.51 -5.99
CA ARG A 61 8.27 -5.60 -7.11
C ARG A 61 8.49 -7.02 -7.61
N VAL A 62 8.22 -8.04 -6.79
CA VAL A 62 8.36 -9.46 -7.18
C VAL A 62 7.07 -9.96 -7.86
N VAL A 63 5.91 -9.47 -7.43
CA VAL A 63 4.64 -9.66 -8.11
C VAL A 63 4.50 -8.55 -9.14
N ASP A 64 5.18 -8.67 -10.28
CA ASP A 64 5.09 -7.71 -11.38
C ASP A 64 3.63 -7.43 -11.74
N SER A 65 3.14 -6.28 -11.27
CA SER A 65 1.80 -5.74 -11.53
C SER A 65 1.55 -5.46 -13.01
N LEU A 66 2.57 -5.57 -13.87
CA LEU A 66 2.42 -5.51 -15.33
C LEU A 66 1.78 -6.78 -15.90
N LEU A 67 2.04 -7.96 -15.33
CA LEU A 67 1.42 -9.23 -15.78
C LEU A 67 -0.07 -9.28 -15.46
N GLU A 68 -0.51 -8.70 -14.33
CA GLU A 68 -1.94 -8.58 -14.01
C GLU A 68 -2.65 -7.53 -14.89
N LEU A 69 -1.97 -6.46 -15.30
CA LEU A 69 -2.50 -5.46 -16.23
C LEU A 69 -2.67 -6.02 -17.66
N VAL A 70 -1.75 -6.88 -18.11
CA VAL A 70 -1.82 -7.51 -19.45
C VAL A 70 -3.04 -8.44 -19.59
N GLY A 71 -3.56 -8.99 -18.48
CA GLY A 71 -4.77 -9.82 -18.47
C GLY A 71 -6.09 -9.06 -18.33
N GLN A 72 -6.07 -7.77 -17.97
CA GLN A 72 -7.28 -6.96 -17.76
C GLN A 72 -7.74 -6.19 -19.01
N ALA A 73 -6.87 -6.02 -20.00
CA ALA A 73 -7.27 -5.56 -21.33
C ALA A 73 -7.87 -6.76 -22.09
N GLY A 74 -9.20 -6.86 -22.11
CA GLY A 74 -9.93 -7.95 -22.77
C GLY A 74 -9.51 -8.20 -24.23
N ARG A 75 -9.91 -9.37 -24.78
CA ARG A 75 -9.60 -9.90 -26.14
C ARG A 75 -9.07 -8.83 -27.12
N VAL A 76 -7.77 -8.89 -27.39
CA VAL A 76 -7.09 -8.09 -28.42
C VAL A 76 -7.72 -8.39 -29.77
N GLY A 77 -8.22 -7.37 -30.48
CA GLY A 77 -8.85 -7.59 -31.79
C GLY A 77 -9.67 -6.46 -32.39
N ARG A 78 -9.40 -5.19 -32.11
CA ARG A 78 -9.92 -4.09 -32.95
C ARG A 78 -8.77 -3.27 -33.51
N LYS A 79 -8.54 -3.46 -34.81
CA LYS A 79 -7.39 -2.97 -35.59
C LYS A 79 -7.39 -1.44 -35.80
N ASP A 80 -8.44 -0.73 -35.39
CA ASP A 80 -8.68 0.66 -35.79
C ASP A 80 -8.79 1.66 -34.63
N ILE A 81 -8.35 1.30 -33.41
CA ILE A 81 -8.42 2.22 -32.26
C ILE A 81 -7.51 3.43 -32.48
N SER A 82 -6.33 3.24 -33.09
CA SER A 82 -5.40 4.33 -33.40
C SER A 82 -5.95 5.33 -34.43
N GLY A 83 -6.79 4.89 -35.37
CA GLY A 83 -7.33 5.75 -36.44
C GLY A 83 -8.62 6.49 -36.08
N ARG A 84 -9.32 6.07 -35.01
CA ARG A 84 -10.62 6.63 -34.60
C ARG A 84 -10.65 7.09 -33.15
N HIS A 85 -9.49 7.45 -32.62
CA HIS A 85 -9.30 7.75 -31.21
C HIS A 85 -10.20 8.90 -30.73
N ASP A 86 -10.38 9.93 -31.57
CA ASP A 86 -11.23 11.10 -31.27
C ASP A 86 -12.71 10.74 -31.13
N ALA A 87 -13.20 9.81 -31.96
CA ALA A 87 -14.58 9.33 -31.87
C ALA A 87 -14.83 8.51 -30.60
N TYR A 88 -13.81 7.82 -30.08
CA TYR A 88 -13.88 7.10 -28.81
C TYR A 88 -13.87 8.07 -27.61
N LEU A 89 -13.05 9.11 -27.66
CA LEU A 89 -12.99 10.14 -26.63
C LEU A 89 -14.28 10.97 -26.58
N ALA A 90 -14.85 11.34 -27.74
CA ALA A 90 -16.12 12.05 -27.83
C ALA A 90 -17.29 11.25 -27.24
N ARG A 91 -17.28 9.91 -27.41
CA ARG A 91 -18.30 9.02 -26.82
C ARG A 91 -18.14 8.87 -25.30
N ALA A 92 -16.94 9.06 -24.75
CA ALA A 92 -16.67 8.94 -23.32
C ALA A 92 -16.88 10.24 -22.53
N GLY A 93 -16.79 11.41 -23.18
CA GLY A 93 -16.89 12.74 -22.55
C GLY A 93 -18.31 13.24 -22.23
N GLY A 94 -19.35 12.42 -22.44
CA GLY A 94 -20.75 12.84 -22.29
C GLY A 94 -21.40 12.53 -20.94
N LYS A 95 -20.72 12.72 -19.82
CA LYS A 95 -21.35 12.63 -18.48
C LYS A 95 -21.00 13.85 -17.61
N HIS A 96 -21.92 14.81 -17.70
CA HIS A 96 -22.29 15.83 -16.72
C HIS A 96 -21.72 15.61 -15.30
N PHE A 97 -20.88 16.54 -14.85
CA PHE A 97 -20.57 16.79 -13.43
C PHE A 97 -21.64 17.76 -12.89
N PRO A 98 -22.52 17.34 -11.96
CA PRO A 98 -23.02 18.21 -10.90
C PRO A 98 -22.09 18.22 -9.69
#